data_AF-A0A1V5XC26-F1
#
_entry.id   AF-A0A1V5XC26-F1
#
_cell.length_a   1.000
_cell.length_b   1.000
_cell.length_c   1.000
_cell.angle_alpha   90.00
_cell.angle_beta   90.00
_cell.angle_gamma   90.00
#
_symmetry.space_group_name_H-M   'P 1'
#
loop_
_entity.id
_entity.type
_entity.pdbx_description
1 polymer ?
#
loop_
_entity_poly.entity_id
_entity_poly.type
_entity_poly.pdbx_seq_one_letter_code
_entity_poly.pdbx_strand_id
1 'polypeptide(L)'
;MCKIRTIPQAVREIKAADPLTALTISGLRQLVATGKFPCVEVASKRLVDVDKLQAFLSGDYAPAPPAPLQEQHIGVIRKIAVGR
;
A
#
# COMPACT_ATOMS: atom_id res chain seq x y z
N MET A 1 -7.79 8.76 14.33
CA MET A 1 -6.31 8.78 14.49
C MET A 1 -5.73 7.96 13.35
N CYS A 2 -4.95 8.56 12.45
CA CYS A 2 -4.36 7.84 11.31
C CYS A 2 -3.34 6.80 11.81
N LYS A 3 -3.53 5.53 11.48
CA LYS A 3 -2.64 4.43 11.89
C LYS A 3 -1.87 3.94 10.68
N ILE A 4 -0.66 4.48 10.49
CA ILE A 4 0.24 4.03 9.43
C ILE A 4 0.96 2.75 9.86
N ARG A 5 0.83 1.70 9.05
CA ARG A 5 1.46 0.39 9.28
C ARG A 5 2.08 -0.13 7.99
N THR A 6 3.05 -1.03 8.11
CA THR A 6 3.49 -1.82 6.96
C THR A 6 2.37 -2.77 6.53
N ILE A 7 2.34 -3.17 5.26
CA ILE A 7 1.37 -4.16 4.74
C ILE A 7 1.19 -5.38 5.67
N PRO A 8 2.25 -6.11 6.10
CA PRO A 8 2.07 -7.25 7.00
C PRO A 8 1.50 -6.87 8.37
N GLN A 9 1.89 -5.73 8.94
CA GLN A 9 1.35 -5.27 10.23
C GLN A 9 -0.12 -4.85 10.10
N ALA A 10 -0.50 -4.20 9.00
CA ALA A 10 -1.88 -3.81 8.73
C ALA A 10 -2.81 -5.02 8.67
N VAL A 11 -2.42 -6.08 7.94
CA VAL A 11 -3.21 -7.31 7.87
C VAL A 11 -3.34 -8.00 9.22
N ARG A 12 -2.27 -7.99 10.04
CA ARG A 12 -2.32 -8.53 11.41
C ARG A 12 -3.26 -7.72 12.31
N GLU A 13 -3.24 -6.40 12.20
CA GLU A 13 -4.12 -5.51 12.97
C GLU A 13 -5.59 -5.72 12.58
N ILE A 14 -5.88 -5.85 11.27
CA ILE A 14 -7.24 -6.14 10.79
C ILE A 14 -7.68 -7.54 11.22
N LYS A 15 -6.82 -8.57 11.13
CA LYS A 15 -7.16 -9.91 11.62
C LYS A 15 -7.38 -9.96 13.14
N ALA A 16 -6.69 -9.11 13.90
CA ALA A 16 -6.91 -9.01 15.34
C ALA A 16 -8.24 -8.33 15.67
N ALA A 17 -8.68 -7.37 14.85
CA ALA A 17 -9.97 -6.72 14.98
C ALA A 17 -11.13 -7.58 14.44
N ASP A 18 -10.92 -8.27 13.32
CA ASP A 18 -11.86 -9.15 12.64
C ASP A 18 -11.16 -10.47 12.23
N PRO A 19 -11.27 -11.53 13.05
CA PRO A 19 -10.60 -12.80 12.76
C PRO A 19 -11.18 -13.54 11.54
N LEU A 20 -12.40 -13.21 11.12
CA LEU A 20 -13.06 -13.80 9.96
C LEU A 20 -12.74 -13.08 8.65
N THR A 21 -11.88 -12.05 8.69
CA THR A 21 -11.52 -11.29 7.50
C THR A 21 -10.85 -12.18 6.46
N ALA A 22 -11.34 -12.10 5.22
CA ALA A 22 -10.73 -12.77 4.07
C ALA A 22 -9.42 -12.09 3.61
N LEU A 23 -9.05 -10.97 4.24
CA LEU A 23 -7.87 -10.20 3.88
C LEU A 23 -6.58 -10.97 4.17
N THR A 24 -5.78 -11.17 3.12
CA THR A 24 -4.44 -11.77 3.20
C THR A 24 -3.35 -10.76 2.86
N ILE A 25 -2.11 -11.04 3.27
CA ILE A 25 -0.95 -10.20 2.94
C ILE A 25 -0.78 -10.09 1.43
N SER A 26 -0.92 -11.20 0.70
CA SER A 26 -0.83 -11.22 -0.76
C SER A 26 -1.94 -10.42 -1.43
N GLY A 27 -3.18 -10.53 -0.93
CA GLY A 27 -4.30 -9.74 -1.42
C GLY A 27 -4.05 -8.24 -1.25
N LEU A 28 -3.57 -7.81 -0.08
CA LEU A 28 -3.25 -6.40 0.15
C LEU A 28 -2.08 -5.92 -0.72
N ARG A 29 -1.05 -6.75 -0.94
CA ARG A 29 0.04 -6.43 -1.88
C ARG A 29 -0.47 -6.25 -3.31
N GLN A 30 -1.38 -7.10 -3.77
CA GLN A 30 -1.97 -7.00 -5.10
C GLN A 30 -2.85 -5.74 -5.23
N LEU A 31 -3.65 -5.40 -4.21
CA LEU A 31 -4.46 -4.17 -4.22
C LEU A 31 -3.60 -2.91 -4.38
N VAL A 32 -2.46 -2.87 -3.67
CA VAL A 32 -1.49 -1.78 -3.79
C VAL A 32 -0.79 -1.79 -5.15
N ALA A 33 -0.31 -2.96 -5.60
CA ALA A 33 0.39 -3.08 -6.87
C ALA A 33 -0.49 -2.77 -8.10
N THR A 34 -1.79 -3.07 -8.02
CA THR A 34 -2.78 -2.75 -9.07
C THR A 34 -3.28 -1.31 -8.99
N GLY A 35 -2.85 -0.51 -8.00
CA GLY A 35 -3.29 0.87 -7.81
C GLY A 35 -4.72 1.01 -7.30
N LYS A 36 -5.37 -0.07 -6.87
CA LYS A 36 -6.72 -0.03 -6.30
C LYS A 36 -6.76 0.55 -4.89
N PHE A 37 -5.63 0.52 -4.17
CA PHE A 37 -5.52 1.09 -2.84
C PHE A 37 -4.26 1.96 -2.72
N PRO A 38 -4.36 3.20 -2.21
CA PRO A 38 -3.22 4.09 -2.09
C PRO A 38 -2.25 3.61 -1.01
N CYS A 39 -0.95 3.63 -1.32
CA CYS A 39 0.11 3.35 -0.35
C CYS A 39 1.16 4.47 -0.37
N VAL A 40 1.82 4.65 0.77
CA VAL A 40 2.97 5.55 0.91
C VAL A 40 4.24 4.70 0.92
N GLU A 41 5.18 5.02 0.06
CA GLU A 41 6.47 4.34 0.03
C GLU A 41 7.52 5.15 0.77
N VAL A 42 8.19 4.49 1.70
CA VAL A 42 9.30 5.07 2.47
C VAL A 42 10.49 4.14 2.34
N ALA A 43 11.51 4.60 1.63
CA ALA A 43 12.67 3.80 1.23
C ALA A 43 12.23 2.52 0.48
N SER A 44 12.43 1.34 1.09
CA SER A 44 12.04 0.04 0.50
C SER A 44 10.72 -0.51 1.08
N LYS A 45 10.02 0.24 1.93
CA LYS A 45 8.83 -0.23 2.64
C LYS A 45 7.57 0.43 2.10
N ARG A 46 6.55 -0.40 1.87
CA ARG A 46 5.19 0.04 1.57
C ARG A 46 4.39 0.18 2.86
N LEU A 47 3.93 1.39 3.11
CA LEU A 47 3.13 1.78 4.25
C LEU A 47 1.69 2.05 3.80
N VAL A 48 0.76 1.57 4.59
CA VAL A 48 -0.69 1.72 4.37
C VAL A 48 -1.32 2.31 5.62
N ASP A 49 -2.35 3.11 5.42
CA ASP A 49 -3.16 3.61 6.52
C ASP A 49 -4.25 2.58 6.84
N VAL A 50 -4.26 2.06 8.08
CA VAL A 50 -5.18 1.00 8.51
C VAL A 50 -6.61 1.51 8.64
N ASP A 51 -6.80 2.78 9.02
CA ASP A 51 -8.12 3.39 9.17
C ASP A 51 -8.81 3.52 7.80
N LYS A 52 -8.09 4.06 6.81
CA LYS A 52 -8.54 4.07 5.40
C LYS A 52 -8.74 2.68 4.84
N LEU A 53 -7.90 1.71 5.22
CA LEU A 53 -8.05 0.33 4.77
C LEU A 53 -9.32 -0.31 5.33
N GLN A 54 -9.66 -0.05 6.60
CA GLN A 54 -10.90 -0.51 7.20
C GLN A 54 -12.12 0.13 6.54
N ALA A 55 -12.09 1.44 6.31
CA ALA A 55 -13.16 2.15 5.60
C ALA A 55 -13.32 1.64 4.14
N PHE A 56 -12.21 1.30 3.48
CA PHE A 56 -12.20 0.72 2.13
C PHE A 56 -12.90 -0.64 2.10
N LEU A 57 -12.59 -1.50 3.07
CA LEU A 57 -13.20 -2.83 3.18
C LEU A 57 -14.69 -2.76 3.54
N SER A 58 -15.09 -1.74 4.31
CA SER A 58 -16.50 -1.48 4.63
C SER A 58 -17.27 -0.86 3.47
N GLY A 59 -16.62 -0.45 2.38
CA GLY A 59 -17.23 0.24 1.25
C GLY A 59 -17.50 1.74 1.45
N ASP A 60 -17.14 2.29 2.62
CA ASP A 60 -17.34 3.70 2.97
C ASP A 60 -16.25 4.61 2.39
N TYR A 61 -15.13 4.01 1.95
CA TYR A 61 -14.03 4.73 1.30
C TYR A 61 -13.87 4.30 -0.15
N ALA A 62 -14.29 5.18 -1.07
CA ALA A 62 -13.86 5.12 -2.45
C ALA A 62 -12.51 5.85 -2.57
N PRO A 63 -11.40 5.15 -2.86
CA PRO A 63 -10.15 5.83 -3.13
C PRO A 63 -10.37 6.67 -4.38
N ALA A 64 -10.01 7.95 -4.31
CA ALA A 64 -9.98 8.80 -5.49
C ALA A 64 -9.20 8.07 -6.60
N PRO A 65 -9.61 8.19 -7.88
CA PRO A 65 -8.95 7.54 -8.99
C PRO A 65 -7.44 7.76 -8.84
N PRO A 66 -6.64 6.68 -8.94
CA PRO A 66 -5.23 6.76 -8.61
C PRO A 66 -4.65 7.91 -9.43
N ALA A 67 -4.09 8.91 -8.75
CA ALA A 67 -3.11 9.79 -9.38
C ALA A 67 -2.15 8.85 -10.13
N PRO A 68 -1.84 9.15 -11.41
CA PRO A 68 -1.21 8.20 -12.33
C PRO A 68 -0.16 7.43 -11.58
N LEU A 69 -0.30 6.08 -11.58
CA LEU A 69 0.58 5.14 -10.89
C LEU A 69 1.98 5.74 -10.90
N GLN A 70 2.44 6.29 -9.76
CA GLN A 70 3.73 6.98 -9.74
C GLN A 70 4.72 5.95 -10.23
N GLU A 71 5.22 6.14 -11.45
CA GLU A 71 6.03 5.14 -12.14
C GLU A 71 7.21 4.84 -11.23
N GLN A 72 7.18 3.65 -10.66
CA GLN A 72 8.13 3.32 -9.61
C GLN A 72 9.42 3.00 -10.33
N HIS A 73 10.40 3.88 -10.20
CA HIS A 73 11.79 3.64 -10.60
C HIS A 73 12.44 2.58 -9.68
N ILE A 74 11.80 1.42 -9.49
CA ILE A 74 12.40 0.27 -8.83
C ILE A 74 13.37 -0.39 -9.81
N GLY A 75 14.66 -0.41 -9.46
CA GLY A 75 15.69 -1.06 -10.29
C GLY A 75 16.19 -0.25 -11.50
N VAL A 76 15.87 1.04 -11.60
CA VAL A 76 16.49 1.90 -12.63
C VAL A 76 17.94 2.18 -12.24
N ILE A 77 18.88 1.50 -12.90
CA ILE A 77 20.30 1.84 -12.86
C ILE A 77 20.45 3.20 -13.57
N ARG A 78 20.72 4.26 -12.81
CA ARG A 78 21.01 5.57 -13.40
C ARG A 78 22.34 5.46 -14.16
N LYS A 79 22.37 5.81 -15.45
CA LYS A 79 23.64 5.97 -16.18
C LYS A 79 24.47 7.04 -15.46
N ILE A 80 25.65 6.67 -14.98
CA ILE A 80 26.66 7.66 -14.61
C ILE A 80 27.21 8.25 -15.90
N ALA A 81 27.15 9.57 -16.05
CA ALA A 81 27.92 10.25 -17.08
C ALA A 81 29.38 10.18 -16.65
N VAL A 82 30.13 9.22 -17.19
CA VAL A 82 31.59 9.25 -17.03
C VAL A 82 32.07 10.47 -17.83
N GLY A 83 32.47 11.51 -17.11
CA GLY A 83 32.97 12.75 -17.69
C GLY A 83 34.37 12.53 -18.23
N ARG A 84 34.53 12.94 -19.51
CA ARG A 84 35.74 13.27 -20.28
C ARG A 84 37.09 12.71 -19.85
#